data_AF-A0A6C0HYT8-F1
#
_entry.id   AF-A0A6C0HYT8-F1
#
_cell.length_a   1.000
_cell.length_b   1.000
_cell.length_c   1.000
_cell.angle_alpha   90.00
_cell.angle_beta   90.00
_cell.angle_gamma   90.00
#
_symmetry.space_group_name_H-M   'P 1'
#
loop_
_entity.id
_entity.type
_entity.pdbx_description
1 polymer ?
#
loop_
_entity_poly.entity_id
_entity_poly.type
_entity_poly.pdbx_seq_one_letter_code
_entity_poly.pdbx_strand_id
1 'polypeptide(L)'
;MYQEEYLPQDNAYDADYAQDEELSISVSSDDDSKVIISKFNTQQKKQADKGYLKQKVVVEGEIKKVESFASVLNCNAKIRHAISGHKTPDNVGSRYESKYFSVTDTTTSGSNEPRRLYYNTPEEFERHYFNTVTVPRQVKKAWHDRNM
;
A
#
# COMPACT_ATOMS: atom_id res chain seq x y z
N MET A 1 -45.34 -8.21 -27.08
CA MET A 1 -44.27 -8.75 -26.23
C MET A 1 -42.98 -8.57 -27.01
N TYR A 2 -42.15 -7.61 -26.61
CA TYR A 2 -40.85 -7.37 -27.24
C TYR A 2 -39.82 -8.32 -26.60
N GLN A 3 -39.09 -9.06 -27.43
CA GLN A 3 -37.89 -9.80 -27.03
C GLN A 3 -36.71 -8.86 -27.28
N GLU A 4 -36.08 -8.37 -26.22
CA GLU A 4 -34.80 -7.67 -26.31
C GLU A 4 -33.67 -8.70 -26.39
N GLU A 5 -32.99 -8.71 -27.53
CA GLU A 5 -31.75 -9.45 -27.74
C GLU A 5 -30.62 -8.73 -26.99
N TYR A 6 -29.99 -9.43 -26.05
CA TYR A 6 -28.82 -8.93 -25.33
C TYR A 6 -27.57 -9.24 -26.15
N LEU A 7 -26.96 -8.22 -26.77
CA LEU A 7 -25.64 -8.32 -27.38
C LEU A 7 -24.57 -8.26 -26.27
N PRO A 8 -23.58 -9.17 -26.23
CA PRO A 8 -22.42 -9.00 -25.36
C PRO A 8 -21.56 -7.86 -25.89
N GLN A 9 -21.34 -6.82 -25.07
CA GLN A 9 -20.37 -5.76 -25.36
C GLN A 9 -18.95 -6.32 -25.22
N ASP A 10 -18.23 -6.28 -26.33
CA ASP A 10 -16.80 -6.51 -26.43
C ASP A 10 -16.03 -5.55 -25.50
N ASN A 11 -15.63 -6.02 -24.32
CA ASN A 11 -14.59 -5.35 -23.56
C ASN A 11 -13.24 -5.78 -24.15
N ALA A 12 -12.76 -4.94 -25.07
CA ALA A 12 -11.41 -4.94 -25.57
C ALA A 12 -10.41 -4.99 -24.40
N TYR A 13 -9.66 -6.09 -24.31
CA TYR A 13 -8.47 -6.16 -23.49
C TYR A 13 -7.42 -5.27 -24.16
N ASP A 14 -7.30 -4.03 -23.70
CA ASP A 14 -6.21 -3.16 -24.10
C ASP A 14 -4.94 -3.64 -23.40
N ALA A 15 -4.17 -4.43 -24.13
CA ALA A 15 -2.86 -4.93 -23.75
C ALA A 15 -1.83 -3.81 -23.95
N ASP A 16 -1.87 -2.80 -23.09
CA ASP A 16 -0.89 -1.72 -23.13
C ASP A 16 0.40 -2.12 -22.41
N TYR A 17 1.40 -2.31 -23.25
CA TYR A 17 2.82 -2.51 -22.98
C TYR A 17 3.32 -1.84 -21.70
N ALA A 18 4.03 -2.63 -20.89
CA ALA A 18 4.99 -2.10 -19.94
C ALA A 18 6.07 -1.32 -20.71
N GLN A 19 5.93 0.02 -20.76
CA GLN A 19 7.06 0.89 -20.99
C GLN A 19 7.84 0.96 -19.67
N ASP A 20 8.80 0.06 -19.53
CA ASP A 20 9.93 0.27 -18.66
C ASP A 20 10.64 1.54 -19.18
N GLU A 21 10.43 2.66 -18.51
CA GLU A 21 11.23 3.86 -18.76
C GLU A 21 12.68 3.58 -18.33
N GLU A 22 13.49 3.13 -19.29
CA GLU A 22 14.94 3.10 -19.22
C GLU A 22 15.45 4.52 -18.95
N LEU A 23 15.71 4.83 -17.68
CA LEU A 23 16.35 6.08 -17.25
C LEU A 23 17.80 6.09 -17.70
N SER A 24 18.07 6.66 -18.88
CA SER A 24 19.43 6.96 -19.33
C SER A 24 20.03 8.07 -18.45
N ILE A 25 21.09 7.73 -17.71
CA ILE A 25 21.76 8.68 -16.80
C ILE A 25 22.93 9.34 -17.54
N SER A 26 22.87 10.67 -17.72
CA SER A 26 24.03 11.47 -18.12
C SER A 26 24.80 11.87 -16.86
N VAL A 27 26.06 11.44 -16.80
CA VAL A 27 26.98 11.77 -15.70
C VAL A 27 27.50 13.19 -15.90
N SER A 28 27.06 14.12 -15.06
CA SER A 28 27.68 15.44 -14.91
C SER A 28 27.92 15.70 -13.42
N SER A 29 29.16 16.08 -13.11
CA SER A 29 29.68 16.26 -11.76
C SER A 29 29.14 17.54 -11.14
N ASP A 30 28.46 17.43 -9.99
CA ASP A 30 28.65 18.24 -8.78
C ASP A 30 27.67 17.75 -7.69
N ASP A 31 27.78 18.30 -6.48
CA ASP A 31 27.34 17.79 -5.16
C ASP A 31 25.90 17.22 -5.05
N ASP A 32 24.98 17.54 -5.97
CA ASP A 32 23.63 16.97 -6.08
C ASP A 32 23.60 15.46 -6.37
N SER A 33 24.66 14.94 -6.98
CA SER A 33 24.82 13.52 -7.32
C SER A 33 24.72 12.59 -6.09
N LYS A 34 25.24 13.00 -4.93
CA LYS A 34 25.19 12.18 -3.70
C LYS A 34 23.77 11.99 -3.19
N VAL A 35 22.95 13.05 -3.24
CA VAL A 35 21.55 13.00 -2.80
C VAL A 35 20.74 12.10 -3.73
N ILE A 36 20.94 12.20 -5.04
CA ILE A 36 20.24 11.38 -6.04
C ILE A 36 20.61 9.89 -5.90
N ILE A 37 21.91 9.57 -5.79
CA ILE A 37 22.40 8.19 -5.59
C ILE A 37 21.84 7.60 -4.28
N SER A 38 21.79 8.38 -3.21
CA SER A 38 21.24 7.92 -1.92
C SER A 38 19.74 7.59 -2.00
N LYS A 39 18.96 8.41 -2.71
CA LYS A 39 17.52 8.18 -2.94
C LYS A 39 17.28 6.96 -3.82
N PHE A 40 18.08 6.79 -4.88
CA PHE A 40 18.00 5.66 -5.79
C PHE A 40 18.29 4.33 -5.07
N ASN A 41 19.37 4.27 -4.29
CA ASN A 41 19.70 3.10 -3.46
C ASN A 41 18.60 2.79 -2.43
N THR A 42 17.95 3.81 -1.88
CA THR A 42 16.84 3.64 -0.93
C THR A 42 15.59 3.08 -1.63
N GLN A 43 15.28 3.52 -2.85
CA GLN A 43 14.16 2.99 -3.62
C GLN A 43 14.39 1.55 -4.09
N GLN A 44 15.60 1.21 -4.56
CA GLN A 44 15.93 -0.17 -4.91
C GLN A 44 15.78 -1.12 -3.72
N LYS A 45 16.26 -0.70 -2.54
CA LYS A 45 16.09 -1.48 -1.30
C LYS A 45 14.64 -1.70 -0.92
N LYS A 46 13.77 -0.69 -1.12
CA LYS A 46 12.32 -0.83 -0.87
C LYS A 46 11.69 -1.83 -1.85
N GLN A 47 12.01 -1.72 -3.13
CA GLN A 47 11.45 -2.61 -4.17
C GLN A 47 11.90 -4.06 -4.01
N ALA A 48 13.07 -4.30 -3.41
CA ALA A 48 13.53 -5.64 -3.05
C ALA A 48 12.82 -6.24 -1.81
N ASP A 49 12.06 -5.46 -1.02
CA ASP A 49 11.32 -5.98 0.12
C ASP A 49 10.04 -6.69 -0.36
N LYS A 50 9.93 -7.99 -0.05
CA LYS A 50 8.73 -8.81 -0.35
C LYS A 50 7.43 -8.20 0.19
N GLY A 51 7.50 -7.44 1.27
CA GLY A 51 6.35 -6.78 1.89
C GLY A 51 6.01 -5.41 1.29
N TYR A 52 6.82 -4.87 0.40
CA TYR A 52 6.57 -3.57 -0.21
C TYR A 52 5.50 -3.67 -1.31
N LEU A 53 4.61 -2.67 -1.35
CA LEU A 53 3.58 -2.54 -2.35
C LEU A 53 3.49 -1.10 -2.83
N LYS A 54 3.20 -0.96 -4.12
CA LYS A 54 2.89 0.32 -4.73
C LYS A 54 1.59 0.20 -5.49
N GLN A 55 0.56 0.88 -5.00
CA GLN A 55 -0.78 0.89 -5.61
C GLN A 55 -1.07 2.25 -6.21
N LYS A 56 -1.77 2.26 -7.35
CA LYS A 56 -2.32 3.47 -7.96
C LYS A 56 -3.74 3.68 -7.42
N VAL A 57 -4.02 4.86 -6.89
CA VAL A 57 -5.33 5.26 -6.35
C VAL A 57 -5.76 6.53 -7.08
N VAL A 58 -6.99 6.56 -7.57
CA VAL A 58 -7.56 7.76 -8.22
C VAL A 58 -8.16 8.66 -7.14
N VAL A 59 -7.70 9.91 -7.08
CA VAL A 59 -8.15 10.93 -6.12
C VAL A 59 -8.53 12.16 -6.94
N GLU A 60 -9.81 12.54 -6.95
CA GLU A 60 -10.29 13.73 -7.68
C GLU A 60 -9.92 13.74 -9.18
N GLY A 61 -9.83 12.56 -9.80
CA GLY A 61 -9.44 12.40 -11.21
C GLY A 61 -7.92 12.30 -11.44
N GLU A 62 -7.10 12.52 -10.41
CA GLU A 62 -5.64 12.34 -10.48
C GLU A 62 -5.20 10.96 -9.96
N ILE A 63 -4.28 10.32 -10.66
CA ILE A 63 -3.69 9.05 -10.20
C ILE A 63 -2.56 9.34 -9.21
N LYS A 64 -2.77 9.00 -7.94
CA LYS A 64 -1.76 9.07 -6.88
C LYS A 64 -1.21 7.68 -6.57
N LYS A 65 0.06 7.62 -6.18
CA LYS A 65 0.75 6.39 -5.81
C LYS A 65 0.75 6.25 -4.29
N VAL A 66 0.22 5.14 -3.77
CA VAL A 66 0.27 4.76 -2.36
C VAL A 66 1.33 3.67 -2.20
N GLU A 67 2.30 3.92 -1.33
CA GLU A 67 3.37 2.97 -1.01
C GLU A 67 3.12 2.38 0.37
N SER A 68 3.06 1.06 0.49
CA SER A 68 2.79 0.40 1.76
C SER A 68 3.75 -0.75 2.06
N PHE A 69 3.92 -1.04 3.35
CA PHE A 69 4.77 -2.10 3.86
C PHE A 69 3.95 -3.10 4.67
N ALA A 70 3.73 -4.28 4.11
CA ALA A 70 3.00 -5.36 4.74
C ALA A 70 3.86 -6.10 5.77
N SER A 71 3.22 -6.46 6.88
CA SER A 71 3.79 -7.41 7.83
C SER A 71 3.57 -8.84 7.35
N VAL A 72 4.50 -9.72 7.70
CA VAL A 72 4.33 -11.16 7.48
C VAL A 72 3.20 -11.67 8.38
N LEU A 73 2.30 -12.49 7.85
CA LEU A 73 1.12 -12.97 8.58
C LEU A 73 1.44 -14.07 9.61
N ASN A 74 2.67 -14.57 9.62
CA ASN A 74 3.10 -15.59 10.57
C ASN A 74 3.12 -15.05 11.99
N CYS A 75 2.62 -15.86 12.94
CA CYS A 75 2.74 -15.57 14.36
C CYS A 75 4.22 -15.35 14.73
N ASN A 76 4.47 -14.47 15.68
CA ASN A 76 5.81 -14.04 16.12
C ASN A 76 6.62 -13.25 15.07
N ALA A 77 6.09 -12.92 13.89
CA ALA A 77 6.73 -11.92 13.03
C ALA A 77 6.66 -10.53 13.68
N LYS A 78 7.66 -9.67 13.46
CA LYS A 78 7.60 -8.27 13.91
C LYS A 78 6.57 -7.49 13.11
N ILE A 79 5.73 -6.72 13.80
CA ILE A 79 4.78 -5.81 13.16
C ILE A 79 5.57 -4.68 12.48
N ARG A 80 5.29 -4.45 11.19
CA ARG A 80 5.80 -3.33 10.40
C ARG A 80 4.73 -2.25 10.29
N HIS A 81 5.14 -1.00 10.49
CA HIS A 81 4.30 0.15 10.25
C HIS A 81 4.05 0.32 8.75
N ALA A 82 2.79 0.48 8.34
CA ALA A 82 2.38 0.40 6.95
C ALA A 82 2.94 1.53 6.08
N ILE A 83 3.18 2.72 6.64
CA ILE A 83 3.67 3.89 5.87
C ILE A 83 5.20 3.93 5.83
N SER A 84 5.84 3.71 6.98
CA SER A 84 7.29 3.94 7.13
C SER A 84 8.12 2.66 6.97
N GLY A 85 7.50 1.49 7.07
CA GLY A 85 8.18 0.19 7.04
C GLY A 85 8.99 -0.14 8.29
N HIS A 86 9.02 0.75 9.29
CA HIS A 86 9.73 0.49 10.55
C HIS A 86 9.12 -0.70 11.28
N LYS A 87 9.99 -1.60 11.75
CA LYS A 87 9.60 -2.73 12.60
C LYS A 87 9.40 -2.22 14.02
N THR A 88 8.23 -2.47 14.57
CA THR A 88 7.88 -2.21 15.97
C THR A 88 8.50 -3.29 16.87
N PRO A 89 8.60 -3.05 18.19
CA PRO A 89 9.02 -4.08 19.14
C PRO A 89 7.98 -5.19 19.32
N ASP A 90 6.73 -4.98 18.90
CA ASP A 90 5.64 -5.93 19.06
C ASP A 90 5.58 -6.96 17.92
N ASN A 91 4.90 -8.07 18.18
CA ASN A 91 4.81 -9.20 17.26
C ASN A 91 3.37 -9.47 16.83
N VAL A 92 3.20 -9.99 15.61
CA VAL A 92 1.92 -10.51 15.10
C VAL A 92 1.49 -11.70 15.96
N GLY A 93 0.23 -11.72 16.36
CA GLY A 93 -0.37 -12.67 17.30
C GLY A 93 -0.13 -12.34 18.77
N SER A 94 0.64 -11.29 19.09
CA SER A 94 0.87 -10.90 20.49
C SER A 94 -0.32 -10.13 21.06
N ARG A 95 -0.43 -10.08 22.40
CA ARG A 95 -1.43 -9.24 23.09
C ARG A 95 -1.29 -7.75 22.75
N TYR A 96 -0.13 -7.32 22.28
CA TYR A 96 0.14 -5.93 21.92
C TYR A 96 -0.25 -5.60 20.48
N GLU A 97 -0.63 -6.59 19.66
CA GLU A 97 -1.16 -6.36 18.31
C GLU A 97 -2.40 -5.45 18.35
N SER A 98 -3.22 -5.55 19.40
CA SER A 98 -4.46 -4.76 19.54
C SER A 98 -4.24 -3.25 19.68
N LYS A 99 -3.01 -2.81 19.98
CA LYS A 99 -2.62 -1.39 20.04
C LYS A 99 -2.63 -0.72 18.67
N TYR A 100 -2.51 -1.51 17.61
CA TYR A 100 -2.43 -1.03 16.24
C TYR A 100 -3.78 -1.17 15.55
N PHE A 101 -4.09 -0.25 14.65
CA PHE A 101 -5.17 -0.41 13.70
C PHE A 101 -4.70 -1.28 12.54
N SER A 102 -5.18 -2.53 12.49
CA SER A 102 -4.81 -3.49 11.44
C SER A 102 -5.82 -3.48 10.29
N VAL A 103 -5.32 -3.46 9.05
CA VAL A 103 -6.13 -3.62 7.83
C VAL A 103 -5.61 -4.80 7.04
N THR A 104 -6.51 -5.69 6.64
CA THR A 104 -6.18 -6.76 5.68
C THR A 104 -6.44 -6.23 4.28
N ASP A 105 -5.39 -6.14 3.48
CA ASP A 105 -5.50 -5.85 2.06
C ASP A 105 -5.60 -7.17 1.27
N THR A 106 -6.67 -7.29 0.51
CA THR A 106 -6.97 -8.45 -0.35
C THR A 106 -6.90 -8.09 -1.83
N THR A 107 -6.41 -6.90 -2.17
CA THR A 107 -6.31 -6.43 -3.55
C THR A 107 -5.31 -7.30 -4.32
N THR A 108 -5.79 -7.96 -5.36
CA THR A 108 -5.05 -8.97 -6.16
C THR A 108 -4.03 -8.37 -7.13
N SER A 109 -3.45 -7.21 -6.83
CA SER A 109 -2.39 -6.63 -7.67
C SER A 109 -1.04 -7.28 -7.33
N GLY A 110 -0.79 -8.47 -7.87
CA GLY A 110 0.54 -9.09 -7.94
C GLY A 110 0.90 -10.15 -6.91
N SER A 111 0.05 -10.46 -5.92
CA SER A 111 0.21 -11.65 -5.08
C SER A 111 -1.13 -12.23 -4.66
N ASN A 112 -1.27 -13.56 -4.71
CA ASN A 112 -2.47 -14.27 -4.25
C ASN A 112 -2.60 -14.36 -2.72
N GLU A 113 -1.66 -13.78 -1.95
CA GLU A 113 -1.68 -13.82 -0.50
C GLU A 113 -2.27 -12.54 0.07
N PRO A 114 -3.24 -12.64 1.02
CA PRO A 114 -3.74 -11.48 1.74
C PRO A 114 -2.60 -10.86 2.56
N ARG A 115 -2.57 -9.53 2.63
CA ARG A 115 -1.52 -8.78 3.31
C ARG A 115 -2.10 -8.08 4.52
N ARG A 116 -1.30 -7.95 5.58
CA ARG A 116 -1.72 -7.21 6.77
C ARG A 116 -0.89 -5.95 6.96
N LEU A 117 -1.57 -4.82 6.96
CA LEU A 117 -1.05 -3.48 7.18
C LEU A 117 -1.38 -3.05 8.61
N TYR A 118 -0.44 -2.42 9.29
CA TYR A 118 -0.64 -1.90 10.65
C TYR A 118 -0.38 -0.39 10.69
N TYR A 119 -1.31 0.32 11.30
CA TYR A 119 -1.31 1.77 11.51
C TYR A 119 -1.42 2.05 13.01
N ASN A 120 -1.01 3.24 13.44
CA ASN A 120 -1.19 3.67 14.83
C ASN A 120 -2.65 4.05 15.11
N THR A 121 -3.38 4.55 14.10
CA THR A 121 -4.77 5.01 14.24
C THR A 121 -5.57 4.74 12.96
N PRO A 122 -6.91 4.60 13.03
CA PRO A 122 -7.75 4.50 11.83
C PRO A 122 -7.65 5.75 10.95
N GLU A 123 -7.47 6.93 11.52
CA GLU A 123 -7.30 8.18 10.78
C GLU A 123 -5.98 8.22 9.99
N GLU A 124 -4.93 7.55 10.49
CA GLU A 124 -3.67 7.41 9.77
C GLU A 124 -3.84 6.56 8.51
N PHE A 125 -4.66 5.49 8.58
CA PHE A 125 -5.03 4.73 7.39
C PHE A 125 -5.81 5.57 6.38
N GLU A 126 -6.82 6.32 6.82
CA GLU A 126 -7.61 7.19 5.92
C GLU A 126 -6.69 8.20 5.20
N ARG A 127 -5.81 8.88 5.94
CA ARG A 127 -4.83 9.81 5.37
C ARG A 127 -3.87 9.13 4.40
N HIS A 128 -3.42 7.91 4.70
CA HIS A 128 -2.51 7.17 3.84
C HIS A 128 -3.12 6.86 2.47
N TYR A 129 -4.43 6.63 2.41
CA TYR A 129 -5.19 6.43 1.18
C TYR A 129 -5.87 7.70 0.67
N PHE A 130 -5.37 8.89 1.05
CA PHE A 130 -5.90 10.19 0.62
C PHE A 130 -7.40 10.38 0.89
N ASN A 131 -7.91 9.77 1.96
CA ASN A 131 -9.33 9.76 2.34
C ASN A 131 -10.27 9.18 1.28
N THR A 132 -9.75 8.46 0.28
CA THR A 132 -10.59 7.72 -0.69
C THR A 132 -11.33 6.58 -0.03
N VAL A 133 -10.75 6.00 1.01
CA VAL A 133 -11.37 5.00 1.88
C VAL A 133 -11.62 5.63 3.24
N THR A 134 -12.88 5.71 3.64
CA THR A 134 -13.29 6.21 4.95
C THR A 134 -13.65 5.04 5.87
N VAL A 135 -13.04 5.01 7.05
CA VAL A 135 -13.37 4.05 8.11
C VAL A 135 -14.68 4.48 8.78
N PRO A 136 -15.68 3.59 8.90
CA PRO A 136 -16.95 3.93 9.53
C PRO A 136 -16.77 4.45 10.96
N ARG A 137 -17.55 5.47 11.35
CA ARG A 137 -17.47 6.11 12.67
C ARG A 137 -17.57 5.12 13.83
N GLN A 138 -18.41 4.09 13.67
CA GLN A 138 -18.58 3.02 14.67
C GLN A 138 -17.28 2.23 14.90
N VAL A 139 -16.54 1.94 13.84
CA VAL A 139 -15.25 1.23 13.91
C VAL A 139 -14.20 2.11 14.59
N LYS A 140 -14.13 3.39 14.23
CA LYS A 140 -13.23 4.36 14.89
C LYS A 140 -13.51 4.47 16.38
N LYS A 141 -14.80 4.62 16.74
CA LYS A 141 -15.23 4.66 18.15
C LYS A 141 -14.84 3.38 18.88
N ALA A 142 -15.14 2.20 18.33
CA ALA A 142 -14.80 0.93 18.96
C ALA A 142 -13.29 0.72 19.14
N TRP A 143 -12.48 1.24 18.21
CA TRP A 143 -11.03 1.20 18.34
C TRP A 143 -10.53 2.14 19.44
N HIS A 144 -11.05 3.37 19.52
CA HIS A 144 -10.70 4.31 20.59
C HIS A 144 -11.13 3.80 21.96
N ASP A 145 -12.36 3.28 22.11
CA ASP A 145 -12.89 2.74 23.36
C ASP A 145 -12.04 1.57 23.90
N ARG A 146 -11.32 0.84 23.02
CA ARG A 146 -10.42 -0.26 23.39
C ARG A 146 -9.03 0.22 23.83
N ASN A 147 -8.57 1.34 23.27
CA ASN A 147 -7.20 1.85 23.43
C ASN A 147 -7.10 3.06 24.39
N MET A 148 -8.24 3.54 24.90
CA MET A 148 -8.34 4.39 26.09
C MET A 148 -8.25 3.54 27.36
#